data_AF-A0A3D3XTL7-F1
#
_entry.id   AF-A0A3D3XTL7-F1
#
_cell.length_a   1.000
_cell.length_b   1.000
_cell.length_c   1.000
_cell.angle_alpha   90.00
_cell.angle_beta   90.00
_cell.angle_gamma   90.00
#
_symmetry.space_group_name_H-M   'P 1'
#
loop_
_entity.id
_entity.type
_entity.pdbx_description
1 polymer ?
#
loop_
_entity_poly.entity_id
_entity_poly.type
_entity_poly.pdbx_seq_one_letter_code
_entity_poly.pdbx_strand_id
1 'polypeptide(L)'
;MIPIRRVVRIVGTALRFRLDTIPRALQIDHWTRYLFPTSLLPVPQTPEAKRFRLALERLGPVFIKFGQLLSTRRDLLSVEYADELARLQDRVPPFQSATAIATIEREIGRPLNAAFGTFSEQPLASASVAQVHEATLTSGEEVVVKVIRPGIEQVIRDDLALILALAKLLERLSSDARRLHLIRVVEDYEKTILAELDLLRESANTVRLRRNFESSPLLYVPKVFDDLSSVNVLVMERVKGVPISDLATLREHGTDLKKLAERGVETFFSQVFNDNFFHADMHPGNIFVDVSDPANPSYIAVDCAIIGQLTKEDQAYLARNILAFFDEDYAEIAKLHSESGWISSSANALEFESTIRQLCQPFFQRPLAEISFGSFLIALFSAARRFDMEVQPQLVLLQKTLLNIEGLGRQLYPDLDLWTTAKPFMDKWTREHYGPGAILKAVVDQGPGLMELLPRVPELLLTGSRQLPELGRLAVEQKQAMENLTSALLSERRR
;
A
#
# COMPACT_ATOMS: atom_id res chain seq x y z
N MET A 1 -6.64 30.76 -0.43
CA MET A 1 -5.39 31.55 -0.61
C MET A 1 -4.36 30.97 0.35
N ILE A 2 -3.18 30.58 -0.13
CA ILE A 2 -2.16 29.94 0.72
C ILE A 2 -1.69 30.96 1.77
N PRO A 3 -1.72 30.64 3.08
CA PRO A 3 -1.28 31.58 4.11
C PRO A 3 0.21 31.90 3.96
N ILE A 4 0.55 33.18 3.77
CA ILE A 4 1.93 33.66 3.56
C ILE A 4 2.88 33.17 4.65
N ARG A 5 2.42 33.14 5.91
CA ARG A 5 3.19 32.60 7.05
C ARG A 5 3.63 31.15 6.84
N ARG A 6 2.79 30.33 6.19
CA ARG A 6 3.07 28.92 5.91
C ARG A 6 4.12 28.77 4.82
N VAL A 7 4.01 29.57 3.74
CA VAL A 7 5.03 29.63 2.68
C VAL A 7 6.39 30.04 3.25
N VAL A 8 6.43 31.09 4.08
CA VAL A 8 7.67 31.53 4.74
C VAL A 8 8.26 30.43 5.63
N ARG A 9 7.43 29.70 6.38
CA ARG A 9 7.90 28.56 7.19
C ARG A 9 8.49 27.45 6.33
N ILE A 10 7.88 27.15 5.19
CA ILE A 10 8.32 26.09 4.28
C ILE A 10 9.64 26.47 3.62
N VAL A 11 9.72 27.68 3.05
CA VAL A 11 10.96 28.22 2.48
C VAL A 11 12.05 28.32 3.54
N GLY A 12 11.76 28.85 4.72
CA GLY A 12 12.73 28.94 5.82
C GLY A 12 13.24 27.58 6.30
N THR A 13 12.37 26.56 6.31
CA THR A 13 12.76 25.17 6.62
C THR A 13 13.63 24.59 5.52
N ALA A 14 13.27 24.81 4.26
CA ALA A 14 14.05 24.37 3.11
C ALA A 14 15.46 24.96 3.09
N LEU A 15 15.58 26.26 3.38
CA LEU A 15 16.87 26.97 3.50
C LEU A 15 17.68 26.45 4.70
N ARG A 16 17.05 26.29 5.88
CA ARG A 16 17.72 25.82 7.10
C ARG A 16 18.33 24.43 6.95
N PHE A 17 17.58 23.50 6.34
CA PHE A 17 18.06 22.14 6.12
C PHE A 17 18.81 21.96 4.79
N ARG A 18 18.98 23.05 4.03
CA ARG A 18 19.73 23.05 2.77
C ARG A 18 19.19 22.00 1.79
N LEU A 19 17.87 21.99 1.60
CA LEU A 19 17.21 21.05 0.69
C LEU A 19 17.62 21.27 -0.78
N ASP A 20 18.27 22.40 -1.10
CA ASP A 20 18.93 22.68 -2.38
C ASP A 20 20.06 21.70 -2.72
N THR A 21 20.58 20.97 -1.73
CA THR A 21 21.65 19.97 -1.92
C THR A 21 21.14 18.54 -2.09
N ILE A 22 19.86 18.29 -1.83
CA ILE A 22 19.15 17.02 -2.05
C ILE A 22 18.98 16.57 -3.53
N PRO A 23 19.12 17.43 -4.58
CA PRO A 23 18.86 17.01 -5.97
C PRO A 23 19.63 15.76 -6.44
N ARG A 24 20.76 15.41 -5.81
CA ARG A 24 21.51 14.18 -6.13
C ARG A 24 20.71 12.89 -5.93
N ALA A 25 19.77 12.86 -4.99
CA ALA A 25 18.99 11.66 -4.68
C ALA A 25 17.79 11.43 -5.60
N LEU A 26 17.22 12.52 -6.15
CA LEU A 26 16.11 12.47 -7.11
C LEU A 26 16.60 12.47 -8.57
N GLN A 27 17.92 12.48 -8.79
CA GLN A 27 18.58 12.64 -10.09
C GLN A 27 18.07 13.85 -10.90
N ILE A 28 17.48 14.85 -10.24
CA ILE A 28 16.98 16.06 -10.87
C ILE A 28 18.18 16.92 -11.25
N ASP A 29 18.18 17.35 -12.50
CA ASP A 29 19.31 18.01 -13.14
C ASP A 29 19.85 19.23 -12.35
N HIS A 30 21.18 19.32 -12.31
CA HIS A 30 22.02 20.12 -11.42
C HIS A 30 21.81 21.65 -11.46
N TRP A 31 21.13 22.15 -12.49
CA TRP A 31 20.91 23.58 -12.71
C TRP A 31 19.89 24.21 -11.74
N THR A 32 19.00 23.41 -11.15
CA THR A 32 18.01 23.87 -10.15
C THR A 32 18.67 24.42 -8.88
N ARG A 33 19.94 24.06 -8.61
CA ARG A 33 20.74 24.58 -7.49
C ARG A 33 21.02 26.08 -7.58
N TYR A 34 20.92 26.68 -8.77
CA TYR A 34 21.09 28.12 -8.98
C TYR A 34 19.80 28.92 -8.77
N LEU A 35 18.64 28.26 -8.61
CA LEU A 35 17.36 28.91 -8.32
C LEU A 35 17.24 29.35 -6.85
N PHE A 36 18.11 28.86 -5.96
CA PHE A 36 18.10 29.20 -4.54
C PHE A 36 19.41 29.91 -4.15
N PRO A 37 19.37 31.06 -3.45
CA PRO A 37 20.56 31.82 -3.01
C PRO A 37 21.28 31.16 -1.82
N THR A 38 21.29 29.83 -1.78
CA THR A 38 21.83 28.99 -0.68
C THR A 38 23.30 28.66 -0.85
N SER A 39 23.91 29.02 -1.98
CA SER A 39 25.34 28.82 -2.26
C SER A 39 26.28 29.55 -1.28
N LEU A 40 25.77 30.57 -0.57
CA LEU A 40 26.50 31.37 0.42
C LEU A 40 26.46 30.79 1.85
N LEU A 41 25.65 29.75 2.10
CA LEU A 41 25.54 29.13 3.42
C LEU A 41 26.46 27.89 3.52
N PRO A 42 27.02 27.58 4.69
CA PRO A 42 27.76 26.34 4.91
C PRO A 42 26.85 25.12 4.75
N VAL A 43 27.37 24.04 4.17
CA VAL A 43 26.65 22.76 4.08
C VAL A 43 26.72 22.10 5.46
N PRO A 44 25.59 21.72 6.09
CA PRO A 44 25.62 21.04 7.37
C PRO A 44 26.32 19.68 7.24
N GLN A 45 27.08 19.27 8.25
CA GLN A 45 27.76 17.96 8.28
C GLN A 45 26.79 16.76 8.36
N THR A 46 25.50 17.01 8.59
CA THR A 46 24.47 15.97 8.68
C THR A 46 24.18 15.37 7.29
N PRO A 47 24.10 14.02 7.17
CA PRO A 47 23.75 13.34 5.93
C PRO A 47 22.45 13.88 5.29
N GLU A 48 22.39 13.88 3.95
CA GLU A 48 21.29 14.51 3.20
C GLU A 48 19.92 13.90 3.51
N ALA A 49 19.82 12.56 3.50
CA ALA A 49 18.59 11.82 3.84
C ALA A 49 18.07 12.19 5.24
N LYS A 50 18.96 12.30 6.23
CA LYS A 50 18.61 12.70 7.59
C LYS A 50 18.16 14.16 7.66
N ARG A 51 18.75 15.07 6.89
CA ARG A 51 18.30 16.47 6.78
C ARG A 51 16.90 16.56 6.16
N PHE A 52 16.62 15.73 5.17
CA PHE A 52 15.30 15.66 4.54
C PHE A 52 14.22 15.22 5.55
N ARG A 53 14.46 14.12 6.29
CA ARG A 53 13.57 13.66 7.37
C ARG A 53 13.28 14.76 8.39
N LEU A 54 14.33 15.40 8.93
CA LEU A 54 14.20 16.47 9.93
C LEU A 54 13.44 17.70 9.39
N ALA A 55 13.55 17.98 8.09
CA ALA A 55 12.77 19.02 7.45
C ALA A 55 11.29 18.68 7.45
N LEU A 56 10.91 17.46 7.03
CA LEU A 56 9.51 17.02 7.05
C LEU A 56 8.90 17.05 8.46
N GLU A 57 9.64 16.60 9.48
CA GLU A 57 9.23 16.70 10.89
C GLU A 57 8.94 18.15 11.31
N ARG A 58 9.80 19.10 10.89
CA ARG A 58 9.63 20.52 11.21
C ARG A 58 8.44 21.16 10.48
N LEU A 59 8.15 20.71 9.26
CA LEU A 59 7.02 21.18 8.47
C LEU A 59 5.69 20.70 9.06
N GLY A 60 5.71 19.52 9.69
CA GLY A 60 4.66 19.03 10.54
C GLY A 60 3.87 17.88 9.94
N PRO A 61 2.63 17.65 10.41
CA PRO A 61 1.95 16.36 10.26
C PRO A 61 1.70 15.92 8.81
N VAL A 62 1.29 16.85 7.95
CA VAL A 62 1.09 16.59 6.51
C VAL A 62 2.38 16.13 5.84
N PHE A 63 3.50 16.78 6.15
CA PHE A 63 4.80 16.44 5.57
C PHE A 63 5.40 15.15 6.16
N ILE A 64 5.09 14.84 7.42
CA ILE A 64 5.42 13.56 8.06
C ILE A 64 4.70 12.43 7.32
N LYS A 65 3.38 12.52 7.13
CA LYS A 65 2.61 11.52 6.38
C LYS A 65 3.02 11.42 4.92
N PHE A 66 3.32 12.54 4.27
CA PHE A 66 3.87 12.53 2.92
C PHE A 66 5.23 11.81 2.88
N GLY A 67 6.12 12.06 3.85
CA GLY A 67 7.39 11.36 3.99
C GLY A 67 7.21 9.85 4.23
N GLN A 68 6.24 9.46 5.05
CA GLN A 68 5.90 8.06 5.28
C GLN A 68 5.39 7.39 3.99
N LEU A 69 4.55 8.07 3.19
CA LEU A 69 4.15 7.59 1.87
C LEU A 69 5.35 7.48 0.93
N LEU A 70 6.22 8.48 0.88
CA LEU A 70 7.43 8.43 0.05
C LEU A 70 8.42 7.34 0.49
N SER A 71 8.47 7.00 1.78
CA SER A 71 9.32 5.90 2.30
C SER A 71 8.97 4.54 1.70
N THR A 72 7.72 4.37 1.24
CA THR A 72 7.28 3.14 0.56
C THR A 72 7.64 3.16 -0.91
N ARG A 73 7.83 4.33 -1.51
CA ARG A 73 8.20 4.54 -2.92
C ARG A 73 9.71 4.43 -3.15
N ARG A 74 10.28 3.25 -2.88
CA ARG A 74 11.71 2.97 -3.13
C ARG A 74 12.08 2.95 -4.62
N ASP A 75 11.08 2.95 -5.49
CA ASP A 75 11.24 3.19 -6.93
C ASP A 75 11.62 4.65 -7.23
N LEU A 76 11.15 5.60 -6.41
CA LEU A 76 11.39 7.04 -6.57
C LEU A 76 12.60 7.56 -5.78
N LEU A 77 12.94 6.90 -4.66
CA LEU A 77 13.96 7.35 -3.72
C LEU A 77 15.12 6.35 -3.59
N SER A 78 16.33 6.87 -3.33
CA SER A 78 17.43 6.00 -2.93
C SER A 78 17.14 5.32 -1.58
N VAL A 79 17.78 4.17 -1.36
CA VAL A 79 17.59 3.35 -0.14
C VAL A 79 17.83 4.17 1.12
N GLU A 80 18.87 5.01 1.13
CA GLU A 80 19.21 5.89 2.25
C GLU A 80 18.07 6.84 2.63
N TYR A 81 17.36 7.39 1.64
CA TYR A 81 16.22 8.29 1.88
C TYR A 81 15.01 7.51 2.35
N ALA A 82 14.68 6.38 1.71
CA ALA A 82 13.55 5.55 2.12
C ALA A 82 13.69 5.07 3.57
N ASP A 83 14.90 4.61 3.96
CA ASP A 83 15.16 4.11 5.30
C ASP A 83 15.13 5.22 6.37
N GLU A 84 15.61 6.44 6.06
CA GLU A 84 15.44 7.58 6.96
C GLU A 84 13.97 7.98 7.09
N LEU A 85 13.23 8.08 5.97
CA LEU A 85 11.81 8.45 6.00
C LEU A 85 10.94 7.42 6.74
N ALA A 86 11.29 6.14 6.70
CA ALA A 86 10.62 5.09 7.46
C ALA A 86 10.69 5.31 8.99
N ARG A 87 11.61 6.15 9.47
CA ARG A 87 11.74 6.52 10.90
C ARG A 87 10.79 7.64 11.33
N LEU A 88 10.06 8.24 10.40
CA LEU A 88 9.12 9.31 10.71
C LEU A 88 7.99 8.77 11.60
N GLN A 89 7.90 9.33 12.81
CA GLN A 89 6.81 9.01 13.73
C GLN A 89 5.70 10.04 13.62
N ASP A 90 4.47 9.54 13.54
CA ASP A 90 3.27 10.39 13.53
C ASP A 90 2.78 10.69 14.95
N ARG A 91 3.66 11.28 15.78
CA ARG A 91 3.32 11.71 17.14
C ARG A 91 3.37 13.21 17.22
N VAL A 92 2.26 13.80 17.64
CA VAL A 92 2.12 15.25 17.78
C VAL A 92 1.49 15.58 19.13
N PRO A 93 1.77 16.78 19.69
CA PRO A 93 1.11 17.21 20.91
C PRO A 93 -0.43 17.15 20.77
N PRO A 94 -1.14 16.71 21.81
CA PRO A 94 -2.59 16.70 21.81
C PRO A 94 -3.13 18.12 21.69
N PHE A 95 -4.34 18.27 21.12
CA PHE A 95 -5.06 19.53 21.20
C PHE A 95 -5.85 19.61 22.51
N GLN A 96 -6.42 20.79 22.80
CA GLN A 96 -7.11 21.02 24.06
C GLN A 96 -8.29 20.04 24.24
N SER A 97 -8.32 19.37 25.40
CA SER A 97 -9.36 18.39 25.74
C SER A 97 -10.76 18.99 25.69
N ALA A 98 -10.93 20.25 26.08
CA ALA A 98 -12.21 20.97 25.97
C ALA A 98 -12.73 21.01 24.52
N THR A 99 -11.84 21.19 23.54
CA THR A 99 -12.24 21.19 22.12
C THR A 99 -12.59 19.79 21.63
N ALA A 100 -11.89 18.75 22.12
CA ALA A 100 -12.24 17.36 21.81
C ALA A 100 -13.61 17.00 22.37
N ILE A 101 -13.85 17.29 23.65
CA ILE A 101 -15.13 17.03 24.32
C ILE A 101 -16.26 17.74 23.58
N ALA A 102 -16.11 19.03 23.29
CA ALA A 102 -17.13 19.78 22.54
C ALA A 102 -17.39 19.20 21.13
N THR A 103 -16.35 18.66 20.49
CA THR A 103 -16.50 17.97 19.20
C THR A 103 -17.27 16.66 19.37
N ILE A 104 -16.91 15.84 20.37
CA ILE A 104 -17.59 14.58 20.68
C ILE A 104 -19.08 14.81 20.97
N GLU A 105 -19.40 15.75 21.86
CA GLU A 105 -20.79 16.05 22.23
C GLU A 105 -21.63 16.53 21.05
N ARG A 106 -21.04 17.37 20.18
CA ARG A 106 -21.71 17.85 18.97
C ARG A 106 -22.00 16.73 17.99
N GLU A 107 -21.05 15.83 17.79
CA GLU A 107 -21.12 14.75 16.80
C GLU A 107 -22.04 13.61 17.27
N ILE A 108 -22.02 13.27 18.56
CA ILE A 108 -22.91 12.27 19.16
C ILE A 108 -24.32 12.85 19.44
N GLY A 109 -24.45 14.18 19.49
CA GLY A 109 -25.73 14.88 19.69
C GLY A 109 -26.26 14.82 21.12
N ARG A 110 -25.42 14.48 22.10
CA ARG A 110 -25.77 14.44 23.53
C ARG A 110 -24.56 14.78 24.42
N PRO A 111 -24.78 15.20 25.67
CA PRO A 111 -23.69 15.47 26.61
C PRO A 111 -22.82 14.25 26.89
N LEU A 112 -21.54 14.46 27.18
CA LEU A 112 -20.55 13.40 27.34
C LEU A 112 -20.93 12.41 28.45
N ASN A 113 -21.45 12.92 29.57
CA ASN A 113 -21.90 12.13 30.72
C ASN A 113 -23.18 11.31 30.47
N ALA A 114 -23.93 11.60 29.40
CA ALA A 114 -25.06 10.80 28.95
C ALA A 114 -24.66 9.70 27.96
N ALA A 115 -23.52 9.85 27.27
CA ALA A 115 -22.97 8.85 26.35
C ALA A 115 -22.01 7.87 27.05
N PHE A 116 -21.23 8.35 28.02
CA PHE A 116 -20.17 7.60 28.70
C PHE A 116 -20.35 7.65 30.22
N GLY A 117 -20.15 6.51 30.88
CA GLY A 117 -20.10 6.44 32.35
C GLY A 117 -18.82 7.08 32.91
N THR A 118 -17.70 6.90 32.21
CA THR A 118 -16.43 7.60 32.51
C THR A 118 -15.75 8.02 31.20
N PHE A 119 -15.03 9.14 31.22
CA PHE A 119 -14.25 9.61 30.09
C PHE A 119 -12.95 10.26 30.58
N SER A 120 -11.81 9.87 30.02
CA SER A 120 -10.51 10.46 30.32
C SER A 120 -10.29 11.72 29.49
N GLU A 121 -10.28 12.88 30.14
CA GLU A 121 -9.93 14.15 29.47
C GLU A 121 -8.50 14.15 28.94
N GLN A 122 -7.59 13.42 29.60
CA GLN A 122 -6.25 13.21 29.09
C GLN A 122 -6.28 12.18 27.95
N PRO A 123 -5.81 12.53 26.75
CA PRO A 123 -5.80 11.60 25.64
C PRO A 123 -4.81 10.47 25.89
N LEU A 124 -5.20 9.25 25.54
CA LEU A 124 -4.34 8.07 25.51
C LEU A 124 -3.23 8.21 24.48
N ALA A 125 -3.58 8.73 23.29
CA ALA A 125 -2.67 8.89 22.18
C ALA A 125 -3.06 10.11 21.33
N SER A 126 -2.09 10.67 20.61
CA SER A 126 -2.30 11.81 19.71
C SER A 126 -1.44 11.64 18.45
N ALA A 127 -2.12 11.56 17.32
CA ALA A 127 -1.55 11.45 15.97
C ALA A 127 -1.82 12.73 15.17
N SER A 128 -1.29 12.80 13.95
CA SER A 128 -1.41 13.96 13.05
C SER A 128 -2.84 14.49 12.91
N VAL A 129 -3.77 13.60 12.55
CA VAL A 129 -5.14 13.94 12.16
C VAL A 129 -6.15 13.74 13.28
N ALA A 130 -5.84 12.94 14.30
CA ALA A 130 -6.76 12.58 15.36
C ALA A 130 -6.07 12.39 16.71
N GLN A 131 -6.84 12.46 17.80
CA GLN A 131 -6.42 12.02 19.12
C GLN A 131 -7.40 11.00 19.69
N VAL A 132 -6.91 10.13 20.57
CA VAL A 132 -7.67 9.01 21.13
C VAL A 132 -7.81 9.20 22.63
N HIS A 133 -9.03 9.04 23.14
CA HIS A 133 -9.36 9.10 24.56
C HIS A 133 -9.85 7.75 25.06
N GLU A 134 -9.61 7.47 26.35
CA GLU A 134 -10.21 6.31 27.01
C GLU A 134 -11.57 6.69 27.57
N ALA A 135 -12.53 5.76 27.49
CA ALA A 135 -13.84 5.91 28.09
C ALA A 135 -14.44 4.57 28.50
N THR A 136 -15.49 4.61 29.30
CA THR A 136 -16.34 3.46 29.60
C THR A 136 -17.77 3.83 29.27
N LEU A 137 -18.46 2.99 28.49
CA LEU A 137 -19.87 3.19 28.18
C LEU A 137 -20.73 3.05 29.44
N THR A 138 -21.95 3.60 29.42
CA THR A 138 -22.90 3.45 30.53
C THR A 138 -23.29 2.00 30.80
N SER A 139 -23.09 1.11 29.83
CA SER A 139 -23.27 -0.35 29.93
C SER A 139 -22.09 -1.05 30.63
N GLY A 140 -20.96 -0.38 30.83
CA GLY A 140 -19.75 -0.92 31.48
C GLY A 140 -18.65 -1.38 30.51
N GLU A 141 -18.89 -1.37 29.20
CA GLU A 141 -17.87 -1.72 28.19
C GLU A 141 -16.76 -0.65 28.12
N GLU A 142 -15.50 -1.08 28.13
CA GLU A 142 -14.34 -0.20 27.95
C GLU A 142 -14.14 0.11 26.45
N VAL A 143 -14.01 1.39 26.12
CA VAL A 143 -13.92 1.88 24.74
C VAL A 143 -12.81 2.91 24.58
N VAL A 144 -12.39 3.11 23.34
CA VAL A 144 -11.57 4.23 22.92
C VAL A 144 -12.37 5.13 21.99
N VAL A 145 -12.19 6.44 22.16
CA VAL A 145 -12.88 7.48 21.39
C VAL A 145 -11.83 8.25 20.58
N LYS A 146 -11.77 8.00 19.28
CA LYS A 146 -10.89 8.71 18.33
C LYS A 146 -11.63 9.94 17.81
N VAL A 147 -11.00 11.11 17.86
CA VAL A 147 -11.58 12.40 17.46
C VAL A 147 -10.65 13.09 16.48
N ILE A 148 -11.19 13.51 15.33
CA ILE A 148 -10.47 14.31 14.33
C ILE A 148 -10.09 15.67 14.91
N ARG A 149 -8.85 16.10 14.63
CA ARG A 149 -8.33 17.41 15.01
C ARG A 149 -9.14 18.52 14.34
N PRO A 150 -9.75 19.43 15.11
CA PRO A 150 -10.55 20.51 14.55
C PRO A 150 -9.76 21.39 13.57
N GLY A 151 -10.34 21.63 12.39
CA GLY A 151 -9.74 22.49 11.35
C GLY A 151 -8.55 21.90 10.59
N ILE A 152 -8.21 20.62 10.81
CA ILE A 152 -7.06 19.98 10.14
C ILE A 152 -7.24 19.86 8.62
N GLU A 153 -8.47 19.71 8.14
CA GLU A 153 -8.77 19.58 6.71
C GLU A 153 -8.26 20.79 5.91
N GLN A 154 -8.52 22.01 6.38
CA GLN A 154 -8.06 23.22 5.68
C GLN A 154 -6.53 23.30 5.67
N VAL A 155 -5.86 22.88 6.75
CA VAL A 155 -4.41 22.84 6.83
C VAL A 155 -3.84 21.83 5.82
N ILE A 156 -4.46 20.65 5.71
CA ILE A 156 -4.10 19.63 4.72
C ILE A 156 -4.26 20.19 3.30
N ARG A 157 -5.40 20.82 2.98
CA ARG A 157 -5.65 21.39 1.66
C ARG A 157 -4.65 22.48 1.28
N ASP A 158 -4.32 23.37 2.22
CA ASP A 158 -3.34 24.44 1.99
C ASP A 158 -1.93 23.88 1.76
N ASP A 159 -1.52 22.87 2.51
CA ASP A 159 -0.21 22.21 2.34
C ASP A 159 -0.14 21.41 1.03
N LEU A 160 -1.20 20.67 0.69
CA LEU A 160 -1.30 19.94 -0.58
C LEU A 160 -1.22 20.88 -1.79
N ALA A 161 -1.89 22.03 -1.74
CA ALA A 161 -1.83 23.02 -2.81
C ALA A 161 -0.39 23.51 -3.05
N LEU A 162 0.42 23.65 -1.99
CA LEU A 162 1.81 24.02 -2.12
C LEU A 162 2.67 22.88 -2.67
N ILE A 163 2.47 21.65 -2.17
CA ILE A 163 3.19 20.46 -2.65
C ILE A 163 2.90 20.27 -4.16
N LEU A 164 1.64 20.44 -4.58
CA LEU A 164 1.23 20.34 -5.98
C LEU A 164 1.84 21.46 -6.83
N ALA A 165 1.89 22.70 -6.32
CA ALA A 165 2.55 23.80 -7.02
C ALA A 165 4.05 23.53 -7.23
N LEU A 166 4.71 22.95 -6.22
CA LEU A 166 6.12 22.53 -6.31
C LEU A 166 6.30 21.39 -7.31
N ALA A 167 5.45 20.36 -7.27
CA ALA A 167 5.49 19.24 -8.22
C ALA A 167 5.33 19.73 -9.67
N LYS A 168 4.36 20.61 -9.93
CA LYS A 168 4.15 21.24 -11.25
C LYS A 168 5.36 22.05 -11.72
N LEU A 169 6.02 22.76 -10.81
CA LEU A 169 7.25 23.48 -11.14
C LEU A 169 8.37 22.49 -11.50
N LEU A 170 8.60 21.46 -10.69
CA LEU A 170 9.66 20.49 -10.92
C LEU A 170 9.47 19.72 -12.25
N GLU A 171 8.26 19.27 -12.58
CA GLU A 171 7.99 18.58 -13.87
C GLU A 171 8.14 19.47 -15.11
N ARG A 172 7.94 20.79 -14.95
CA ARG A 172 8.22 21.76 -16.01
C ARG A 172 9.71 21.97 -16.22
N LEU A 173 10.48 21.93 -15.14
CA LEU A 173 11.92 22.21 -15.15
C LEU A 173 12.77 20.96 -15.42
N SER A 174 12.29 19.75 -15.13
CA SER A 174 13.08 18.52 -15.28
C SER A 174 12.30 17.43 -16.01
N SER A 175 12.95 16.84 -17.02
CA SER A 175 12.45 15.64 -17.71
C SER A 175 12.37 14.44 -16.77
N ASP A 176 13.30 14.30 -15.83
CA ASP A 176 13.31 13.21 -14.85
C ASP A 176 12.13 13.35 -13.88
N ALA A 177 11.89 14.56 -13.36
CA ALA A 177 10.69 14.81 -12.54
C ALA A 177 9.39 14.46 -13.28
N ARG A 178 9.31 14.76 -14.58
CA ARG A 178 8.15 14.39 -15.41
C ARG A 178 7.99 12.89 -15.59
N ARG A 179 9.11 12.17 -15.74
CA ARG A 179 9.14 10.69 -15.79
C ARG A 179 8.69 10.05 -14.48
N LEU A 180 8.97 10.69 -13.34
CA LEU A 180 8.52 10.22 -12.03
C LEU A 180 7.04 10.51 -11.73
N HIS A 181 6.34 11.24 -12.62
CA HIS A 181 4.93 11.61 -12.46
C HIS A 181 4.61 12.22 -11.07
N LEU A 182 5.43 13.17 -10.61
CA LEU A 182 5.30 13.81 -9.30
C LEU A 182 3.89 14.38 -9.04
N ILE A 183 3.21 14.90 -10.07
CA ILE A 183 1.83 15.38 -9.94
C ILE A 183 0.91 14.23 -9.51
N ARG A 184 1.01 13.05 -10.15
CA ARG A 184 0.20 11.88 -9.78
C ARG A 184 0.49 11.42 -8.36
N VAL A 185 1.76 11.44 -7.93
CA VAL A 185 2.15 11.10 -6.55
C VAL A 185 1.45 12.02 -5.54
N VAL A 186 1.35 13.32 -5.84
CA VAL A 186 0.64 14.28 -4.98
C VAL A 186 -0.86 14.08 -5.01
N GLU A 187 -1.45 13.79 -6.18
CA GLU A 187 -2.88 13.48 -6.31
C GLU A 187 -3.27 12.21 -5.54
N ASP A 188 -2.44 11.17 -5.57
CA ASP A 188 -2.65 9.95 -4.81
C ASP A 188 -2.47 10.16 -3.31
N TYR A 189 -1.52 11.01 -2.91
CA TYR A 189 -1.39 11.43 -1.53
C TYR A 189 -2.60 12.21 -1.04
N GLU A 190 -3.11 13.16 -1.84
CA GLU A 190 -4.33 13.92 -1.54
C GLU A 190 -5.52 13.01 -1.25
N LYS A 191 -5.76 12.01 -2.12
CA LYS A 191 -6.84 11.03 -1.91
C LYS A 191 -6.65 10.28 -0.59
N THR A 192 -5.44 9.80 -0.32
CA THR A 192 -5.12 9.03 0.89
C THR A 192 -5.32 9.86 2.16
N ILE A 193 -4.72 11.06 2.25
CA ILE A 193 -4.78 11.88 3.47
C ILE A 193 -6.18 12.42 3.74
N LEU A 194 -6.96 12.76 2.70
CA LEU A 194 -8.34 13.21 2.87
C LEU A 194 -9.26 12.05 3.27
N ALA A 195 -9.00 10.84 2.79
CA ALA A 195 -9.76 9.66 3.21
C ALA A 195 -9.60 9.33 4.70
N GLU A 196 -8.45 9.66 5.30
CA GLU A 196 -8.24 9.50 6.75
C GLU A 196 -9.06 10.47 7.62
N LEU A 197 -9.65 11.52 7.04
CA LEU A 197 -10.50 12.47 7.77
C LEU A 197 -11.95 11.99 7.92
N ASP A 198 -12.30 10.87 7.29
CA ASP A 198 -13.63 10.28 7.36
C ASP A 198 -13.59 9.00 8.18
N LEU A 199 -13.86 9.14 9.48
CA LEU A 199 -13.84 8.03 10.42
C LEU A 199 -14.98 7.02 10.22
N LEU A 200 -16.03 7.35 9.44
CA LEU A 200 -17.04 6.35 9.06
C LEU A 200 -16.48 5.33 8.08
N ARG A 201 -15.54 5.73 7.22
CA ARG A 201 -14.82 4.78 6.35
C ARG A 201 -13.99 3.81 7.18
N GLU A 202 -13.27 4.33 8.17
CA GLU A 202 -12.51 3.50 9.11
C GLU A 202 -13.42 2.57 9.93
N SER A 203 -14.57 3.06 10.40
CA SER A 203 -15.60 2.22 11.04
C SER A 203 -16.04 1.09 10.12
N ALA A 204 -16.50 1.41 8.91
CA ALA A 204 -17.02 0.43 7.96
C ALA A 204 -15.96 -0.62 7.60
N ASN A 205 -14.71 -0.20 7.44
CA ASN A 205 -13.58 -1.09 7.22
C ASN A 205 -13.34 -2.03 8.41
N THR A 206 -13.35 -1.49 9.63
CA THR A 206 -13.17 -2.26 10.88
C THR A 206 -14.28 -3.30 11.04
N VAL A 207 -15.55 -2.91 10.83
CA VAL A 207 -16.71 -3.80 10.90
C VAL A 207 -16.60 -4.94 9.87
N ARG A 208 -16.23 -4.61 8.62
CA ARG A 208 -16.05 -5.62 7.58
C ARG A 208 -14.89 -6.57 7.86
N LEU A 209 -13.74 -6.05 8.30
CA LEU A 209 -12.59 -6.88 8.64
C LEU A 209 -12.91 -7.80 9.83
N ARG A 210 -13.60 -7.29 10.86
CA ARG A 210 -14.08 -8.11 11.99
C ARG A 210 -14.96 -9.25 11.52
N ARG A 211 -15.90 -9.00 10.59
CA ARG A 211 -16.79 -10.02 10.05
C ARG A 211 -16.04 -11.13 9.31
N ASN A 212 -14.98 -10.79 8.56
CA ASN A 212 -14.17 -11.78 7.86
C ASN A 212 -13.48 -12.76 8.82
N PHE A 213 -13.13 -12.30 10.02
CA PHE A 213 -12.41 -13.10 11.02
C PHE A 213 -13.26 -13.59 12.19
N GLU A 214 -14.58 -13.37 12.18
CA GLU A 214 -15.47 -13.69 13.31
C GLU A 214 -15.44 -15.18 13.71
N SER A 215 -15.12 -16.06 12.77
CA SER A 215 -15.00 -17.51 12.98
C SER A 215 -13.55 -18.03 12.91
N SER A 216 -12.56 -17.13 12.92
CA SER A 216 -11.14 -17.46 12.79
C SER A 216 -10.36 -17.03 14.04
N PRO A 217 -9.52 -17.91 14.63
CA PRO A 217 -8.66 -17.55 15.75
C PRO A 217 -7.41 -16.76 15.33
N LEU A 218 -7.26 -16.44 14.04
CA LEU A 218 -6.04 -15.82 13.50
C LEU A 218 -5.92 -14.33 13.85
N LEU A 219 -7.04 -13.61 13.76
CA LEU A 219 -7.07 -12.15 13.91
C LEU A 219 -8.33 -11.71 14.67
N TYR A 220 -8.13 -11.00 15.76
CA TYR A 220 -9.16 -10.25 16.45
C TYR A 220 -9.19 -8.80 15.94
N VAL A 221 -10.40 -8.27 15.73
CA VAL A 221 -10.61 -6.87 15.32
C VAL A 221 -11.67 -6.29 16.27
N PRO A 222 -11.43 -5.14 16.92
CA PRO A 222 -12.33 -4.60 17.94
C PRO A 222 -13.73 -4.30 17.40
N LYS A 223 -14.73 -4.41 18.27
CA LYS A 223 -16.11 -4.02 17.96
C LYS A 223 -16.18 -2.49 17.79
N VAL A 224 -16.89 -2.03 16.76
CA VAL A 224 -17.24 -0.61 16.59
C VAL A 224 -18.62 -0.34 17.18
N PHE A 225 -18.79 0.83 17.79
CA PHE A 225 -20.07 1.31 18.31
C PHE A 225 -20.63 2.37 17.34
N ASP A 226 -21.39 1.89 16.35
CA ASP A 226 -21.89 2.72 15.24
C ASP A 226 -22.77 3.88 15.72
N ASP A 227 -23.63 3.64 16.71
CA ASP A 227 -24.53 4.66 17.29
C ASP A 227 -23.80 5.83 17.96
N LEU A 228 -22.50 5.68 18.23
CA LEU A 228 -21.64 6.69 18.84
C LEU A 228 -20.54 7.17 17.90
N SER A 229 -20.59 6.76 16.63
CA SER A 229 -19.58 7.09 15.62
C SER A 229 -20.15 8.03 14.54
N SER A 230 -19.31 8.92 14.05
CA SER A 230 -19.60 9.91 13.01
C SER A 230 -18.39 10.09 12.09
N VAL A 231 -18.46 11.03 11.15
CA VAL A 231 -17.32 11.39 10.28
C VAL A 231 -16.11 11.87 11.11
N ASN A 232 -16.35 12.55 12.22
CA ASN A 232 -15.29 13.17 13.05
C ASN A 232 -14.99 12.40 14.35
N VAL A 233 -15.80 11.40 14.71
CA VAL A 233 -15.66 10.61 15.95
C VAL A 233 -15.80 9.13 15.66
N LEU A 234 -14.88 8.30 16.15
CA LEU A 234 -14.99 6.84 16.10
C LEU A 234 -14.92 6.29 17.52
N VAL A 235 -15.92 5.50 17.89
CA VAL A 235 -15.97 4.79 19.17
C VAL A 235 -15.83 3.29 18.90
N MET A 236 -14.78 2.69 19.45
CA MET A 236 -14.52 1.26 19.32
C MET A 236 -14.08 0.64 20.65
N GLU A 237 -14.24 -0.66 20.76
CA GLU A 237 -13.80 -1.45 21.89
C GLU A 237 -12.33 -1.21 22.22
N ARG A 238 -12.03 -1.06 23.51
CA ARG A 238 -10.66 -0.96 23.98
C ARG A 238 -10.03 -2.35 23.97
N VAL A 239 -9.04 -2.54 23.11
CA VAL A 239 -8.27 -3.79 23.07
C VAL A 239 -7.25 -3.86 24.20
N LYS A 240 -7.02 -5.07 24.71
CA LYS A 240 -5.97 -5.38 25.67
C LYS A 240 -5.02 -6.37 25.00
N GLY A 241 -3.76 -5.99 24.84
CA GLY A 241 -2.77 -6.83 24.20
C GLY A 241 -1.37 -6.23 24.30
N VAL A 242 -0.37 -7.05 24.05
CA VAL A 242 1.04 -6.63 24.03
C VAL A 242 1.36 -6.12 22.63
N PRO A 243 1.93 -4.90 22.46
CA PRO A 243 2.35 -4.44 21.14
C PRO A 243 3.32 -5.45 20.50
N ILE A 244 3.16 -5.75 19.21
CA ILE A 244 3.98 -6.77 18.55
C ILE A 244 5.49 -6.43 18.53
N SER A 245 5.83 -5.14 18.65
CA SER A 245 7.22 -4.69 18.79
C SER A 245 7.85 -5.00 20.15
N ASP A 246 7.05 -5.29 21.18
CA ASP A 246 7.54 -5.56 22.54
C ASP A 246 7.86 -7.05 22.75
N LEU A 247 8.93 -7.48 22.10
CA LEU A 247 9.38 -8.87 22.15
C LEU A 247 9.82 -9.30 23.55
N ALA A 248 10.25 -8.35 24.39
CA ALA A 248 10.64 -8.65 25.77
C ALA A 248 9.43 -9.14 26.55
N THR A 249 8.34 -8.36 26.54
CA THR A 249 7.09 -8.75 27.22
C THR A 249 6.48 -10.01 26.61
N LEU A 250 6.51 -10.20 25.28
CA LEU A 250 6.02 -11.43 24.66
C LEU A 250 6.77 -12.68 25.14
N ARG A 251 8.11 -12.59 25.28
CA ARG A 251 8.95 -13.68 25.79
C ARG A 251 8.73 -13.91 27.28
N GLU A 252 8.55 -12.85 28.07
CA GLU A 252 8.23 -12.95 29.51
C GLU A 252 6.91 -13.69 29.75
N HIS A 253 5.92 -13.49 28.87
CA HIS A 253 4.65 -14.22 28.92
C HIS A 253 4.74 -15.65 28.38
N GLY A 254 5.92 -16.09 27.90
CA GLY A 254 6.11 -17.43 27.34
C GLY A 254 5.38 -17.66 26.02
N THR A 255 5.14 -16.58 25.25
CA THR A 255 4.41 -16.63 23.98
C THR A 255 5.16 -17.48 22.94
N ASP A 256 4.48 -18.41 22.28
CA ASP A 256 5.03 -19.18 21.17
C ASP A 256 5.22 -18.28 19.93
N LEU A 257 6.41 -17.68 19.83
CA LEU A 257 6.77 -16.76 18.76
C LEU A 257 6.83 -17.43 17.38
N LYS A 258 7.12 -18.74 17.32
CA LYS A 258 7.12 -19.49 16.08
C LYS A 258 5.71 -19.58 15.53
N LYS A 259 4.77 -20.04 16.37
CA LYS A 259 3.37 -20.15 15.99
C LYS A 259 2.73 -18.79 15.68
N LEU A 260 3.12 -17.76 16.42
CA LEU A 260 2.70 -16.38 16.14
C LEU A 260 3.17 -15.95 14.74
N ALA A 261 4.42 -16.22 14.37
CA ALA A 261 4.96 -15.89 13.05
C ALA A 261 4.25 -16.66 11.92
N GLU A 262 4.02 -17.97 12.10
CA GLU A 262 3.26 -18.81 11.16
C GLU A 262 1.83 -18.28 10.95
N ARG A 263 1.13 -17.94 12.04
CA ARG A 263 -0.20 -17.30 11.99
C ARG A 263 -0.17 -15.95 11.27
N GLY A 264 0.93 -15.21 11.35
CA GLY A 264 1.06 -13.91 10.70
C GLY A 264 1.04 -14.05 9.18
N VAL A 265 1.76 -15.04 8.66
CA VAL A 265 1.73 -15.41 7.25
C VAL A 265 0.32 -15.86 6.86
N GLU A 266 -0.29 -16.79 7.60
CA GLU A 266 -1.64 -17.28 7.31
C GLU A 266 -2.70 -16.16 7.32
N THR A 267 -2.59 -15.22 8.26
CA THR A 267 -3.47 -14.04 8.36
C THR A 267 -3.33 -13.12 7.15
N PHE A 268 -2.11 -12.88 6.68
CA PHE A 268 -1.86 -12.06 5.48
C PHE A 268 -2.46 -12.70 4.23
N PHE A 269 -2.17 -13.97 4.00
CA PHE A 269 -2.69 -14.69 2.83
C PHE A 269 -4.22 -14.84 2.87
N SER A 270 -4.81 -15.06 4.05
CA SER A 270 -6.27 -15.11 4.22
C SER A 270 -6.93 -13.78 3.80
N GLN A 271 -6.40 -12.66 4.28
CA GLN A 271 -6.92 -11.34 3.93
C GLN A 271 -6.83 -11.03 2.42
N VAL A 272 -5.71 -11.37 1.79
CA VAL A 272 -5.46 -11.06 0.36
C VAL A 272 -6.25 -12.00 -0.57
N PHE A 273 -6.29 -13.29 -0.28
CA PHE A 273 -6.80 -14.31 -1.19
C PHE A 273 -8.21 -14.81 -0.83
N ASN A 274 -8.49 -15.08 0.44
CA ASN A 274 -9.82 -15.56 0.84
C ASN A 274 -10.81 -14.40 0.86
N ASP A 275 -10.44 -13.31 1.53
CA ASP A 275 -11.36 -12.21 1.80
C ASP A 275 -11.31 -11.11 0.73
N ASN A 276 -10.20 -11.04 -0.01
CA ASN A 276 -9.86 -9.93 -0.91
C ASN A 276 -10.09 -8.56 -0.26
N PHE A 277 -9.72 -8.47 1.02
CA PHE A 277 -9.95 -7.31 1.87
C PHE A 277 -8.86 -7.30 2.94
N PHE A 278 -7.78 -6.59 2.67
CA PHE A 278 -6.56 -6.67 3.48
C PHE A 278 -6.19 -5.34 4.10
N HIS A 279 -5.76 -5.39 5.36
CA HIS A 279 -5.24 -4.23 6.05
C HIS A 279 -3.86 -3.86 5.48
N ALA A 280 -3.83 -2.77 4.72
CA ALA A 280 -2.64 -2.35 3.99
C ALA A 280 -1.62 -1.59 4.86
N ASP A 281 -1.90 -1.39 6.16
CA ASP A 281 -1.01 -0.70 7.09
C ASP A 281 -0.76 -1.46 8.40
N MET A 282 -0.52 -2.77 8.27
CA MET A 282 -0.11 -3.67 9.36
C MET A 282 1.34 -3.40 9.81
N HIS A 283 1.60 -2.22 10.38
CA HIS A 283 2.88 -1.90 11.03
C HIS A 283 2.82 -2.18 12.54
N PRO A 284 3.98 -2.27 13.24
CA PRO A 284 4.01 -2.66 14.66
C PRO A 284 3.22 -1.78 15.64
N GLY A 285 2.75 -0.61 15.21
CA GLY A 285 1.91 0.28 16.03
C GLY A 285 0.41 -0.04 15.95
N ASN A 286 -0.01 -0.78 14.92
CA ASN A 286 -1.41 -1.13 14.67
C ASN A 286 -1.71 -2.61 14.98
N ILE A 287 -0.71 -3.35 15.46
CA ILE A 287 -0.81 -4.78 15.73
C ILE A 287 -0.42 -5.04 17.19
N PHE A 288 -1.34 -5.67 17.90
CA PHE A 288 -1.13 -6.20 19.24
C PHE A 288 -1.25 -7.72 19.20
N VAL A 289 -0.78 -8.35 20.27
CA VAL A 289 -0.86 -9.80 20.48
C VAL A 289 -1.70 -10.06 21.70
N ASP A 290 -2.68 -10.94 21.57
CA ASP A 290 -3.34 -11.54 22.72
C ASP A 290 -2.42 -12.62 23.30
N VAL A 291 -1.98 -12.40 24.53
CA VAL A 291 -1.11 -13.30 25.30
C VAL A 291 -1.87 -14.10 26.35
N SER A 292 -3.21 -14.10 26.31
CA SER A 292 -4.06 -14.87 27.24
C SER A 292 -3.84 -16.38 27.12
N ASP A 293 -3.58 -16.88 25.91
CA ASP A 293 -3.11 -18.24 25.63
C ASP A 293 -1.74 -18.18 24.94
N PRO A 294 -0.62 -18.21 25.70
CA PRO A 294 0.72 -18.14 25.14
C PRO A 294 1.05 -19.29 24.17
N ALA A 295 0.36 -20.43 24.24
CA ALA A 295 0.55 -21.56 23.33
C ALA A 295 -0.27 -21.42 22.03
N ASN A 296 -1.24 -20.50 21.99
CA ASN A 296 -2.05 -20.18 20.82
C ASN A 296 -2.27 -18.67 20.67
N PRO A 297 -1.19 -17.85 20.54
CA PRO A 297 -1.33 -16.40 20.53
C PRO A 297 -2.03 -15.92 19.26
N SER A 298 -2.92 -14.94 19.40
CA SER A 298 -3.68 -14.36 18.27
C SER A 298 -3.28 -12.90 18.04
N TYR A 299 -3.43 -12.45 16.79
CA TYR A 299 -3.20 -11.05 16.46
C TYR A 299 -4.43 -10.22 16.80
N ILE A 300 -4.22 -8.98 17.20
CA ILE A 300 -5.26 -7.97 17.32
C ILE A 300 -4.89 -6.82 16.38
N ALA A 301 -5.74 -6.52 15.39
CA ALA A 301 -5.55 -5.37 14.50
C ALA A 301 -6.38 -4.17 14.95
N VAL A 302 -5.77 -2.99 14.93
CA VAL A 302 -6.42 -1.68 15.11
C VAL A 302 -6.10 -0.76 13.94
N ASP A 303 -6.79 0.40 13.86
CA ASP A 303 -6.57 1.42 12.81
C ASP A 303 -6.74 0.88 11.37
N CYS A 304 -7.97 0.49 11.05
CA CYS A 304 -8.35 0.00 9.72
C CYS A 304 -8.60 1.15 8.72
N ALA A 305 -7.89 2.28 8.85
CA ALA A 305 -8.05 3.43 7.96
C ALA A 305 -7.62 3.10 6.51
N ILE A 306 -6.60 2.26 6.35
CA ILE A 306 -6.05 1.87 5.05
C ILE A 306 -6.32 0.39 4.78
N ILE A 307 -7.29 0.13 3.91
CA ILE A 307 -7.64 -1.20 3.40
C ILE A 307 -7.42 -1.26 1.89
N GLY A 308 -6.83 -2.37 1.42
CA GLY A 308 -6.71 -2.71 0.02
C GLY A 308 -7.70 -3.78 -0.42
N GLN A 309 -8.06 -3.73 -1.71
CA GLN A 309 -8.83 -4.76 -2.43
C GLN A 309 -8.23 -4.89 -3.83
N LEU A 310 -8.23 -6.10 -4.38
CA LEU A 310 -7.80 -6.38 -5.74
C LEU A 310 -9.01 -6.63 -6.64
N THR A 311 -8.89 -6.35 -7.94
CA THR A 311 -9.87 -6.87 -8.90
C THR A 311 -9.74 -8.40 -8.99
N LYS A 312 -10.74 -9.10 -9.55
CA LYS A 312 -10.66 -10.56 -9.68
C LYS A 312 -9.51 -10.96 -10.60
N GLU A 313 -9.30 -10.16 -11.65
CA GLU A 313 -8.24 -10.30 -12.63
C GLU A 313 -6.87 -10.16 -11.95
N ASP A 314 -6.69 -9.13 -11.12
CA ASP A 314 -5.45 -8.87 -10.40
C ASP A 314 -5.17 -9.93 -9.32
N GLN A 315 -6.21 -10.36 -8.59
CA GLN A 315 -6.07 -11.42 -7.59
C GLN A 315 -5.65 -12.74 -8.25
N ALA A 316 -6.25 -13.08 -9.40
CA ALA A 316 -5.89 -14.26 -10.18
C ALA A 316 -4.48 -14.17 -10.76
N TYR A 317 -4.08 -12.99 -11.22
CA TYR A 317 -2.72 -12.72 -11.68
C TYR A 317 -1.70 -12.88 -10.55
N LEU A 318 -1.96 -12.28 -9.39
CA LEU A 318 -1.08 -12.33 -8.23
C LEU A 318 -0.94 -13.77 -7.71
N ALA A 319 -2.05 -14.51 -7.60
CA ALA A 319 -2.03 -15.89 -7.14
C ALA A 319 -1.19 -16.80 -8.05
N ARG A 320 -1.36 -16.68 -9.38
CA ARG A 320 -0.60 -17.46 -10.36
C ARG A 320 0.88 -17.12 -10.34
N ASN A 321 1.24 -15.84 -10.20
CA ASN A 321 2.63 -15.43 -10.07
C ASN A 321 3.28 -15.96 -8.78
N ILE A 322 2.59 -15.89 -7.65
CA ILE A 322 3.10 -16.41 -6.38
C ILE A 322 3.26 -17.93 -6.43
N LEU A 323 2.31 -18.65 -7.04
CA LEU A 323 2.40 -20.10 -7.19
C LEU A 323 3.54 -20.52 -8.14
N ALA A 324 3.64 -19.87 -9.31
CA ALA A 324 4.73 -20.10 -10.26
C ALA A 324 6.10 -19.79 -9.62
N PHE A 325 6.16 -18.76 -8.78
CA PHE A 325 7.34 -18.48 -7.97
C PHE A 325 7.63 -19.61 -6.98
N PHE A 326 6.62 -20.13 -6.26
CA PHE A 326 6.76 -21.27 -5.35
C PHE A 326 7.23 -22.56 -6.02
N ASP A 327 6.79 -22.81 -7.25
CA ASP A 327 7.12 -24.01 -8.03
C ASP A 327 8.36 -23.83 -8.94
N GLU A 328 9.05 -22.69 -8.84
CA GLU A 328 10.20 -22.33 -9.67
C GLU A 328 9.91 -22.30 -11.19
N ASP A 329 8.64 -22.09 -11.56
CA ASP A 329 8.19 -21.95 -12.95
C ASP A 329 8.36 -20.50 -13.42
N TYR A 330 9.62 -20.12 -13.64
CA TYR A 330 9.97 -18.80 -14.15
C TYR A 330 9.41 -18.53 -15.56
N ALA A 331 9.13 -19.59 -16.33
CA ALA A 331 8.56 -19.47 -17.66
C ALA A 331 7.10 -19.00 -17.60
N GLU A 332 6.30 -19.54 -16.68
CA GLU A 332 4.94 -19.05 -16.42
C GLU A 332 4.96 -17.62 -15.88
N ILE A 333 5.92 -17.25 -15.00
CA ILE A 333 6.07 -15.85 -14.56
C ILE A 333 6.31 -14.92 -15.76
N ALA A 334 7.23 -15.29 -16.66
CA ALA A 334 7.52 -14.49 -17.86
C ALA A 334 6.31 -14.34 -18.78
N LYS A 335 5.56 -15.43 -18.96
CA LYS A 335 4.32 -15.44 -19.75
C LYS A 335 3.25 -14.54 -19.14
N LEU A 336 3.00 -14.64 -17.83
CA LEU A 336 2.00 -13.82 -17.14
C LEU A 336 2.31 -12.32 -17.27
N HIS A 337 3.57 -11.92 -17.15
CA HIS A 337 3.99 -10.52 -17.31
C HIS A 337 3.91 -10.02 -18.77
N SER A 338 4.01 -10.92 -19.75
CA SER A 338 3.80 -10.62 -21.16
C SER A 338 2.32 -10.48 -21.51
N GLU A 339 1.48 -11.41 -21.07
CA GLU A 339 0.03 -11.42 -21.31
C GLU A 339 -0.69 -10.19 -20.72
N SER A 340 -0.14 -9.64 -19.65
CA SER A 340 -0.66 -8.45 -18.97
C SER A 340 -0.18 -7.13 -19.59
N GLY A 341 0.63 -7.19 -20.66
CA GLY A 341 1.07 -6.02 -21.43
C GLY A 341 2.19 -5.20 -20.78
N TRP A 342 2.78 -5.69 -19.69
CA TRP A 342 3.82 -4.96 -18.94
C TRP A 342 5.22 -5.12 -19.53
N ILE A 343 5.44 -6.21 -20.27
CA ILE A 343 6.66 -6.41 -21.07
C ILE A 343 6.35 -5.87 -22.47
N SER A 344 7.13 -4.91 -22.93
CA SER A 344 7.00 -4.43 -24.32
C SER A 344 7.11 -5.62 -25.29
N SER A 345 6.33 -5.61 -26.37
CA SER A 345 6.36 -6.70 -27.37
C SER A 345 7.73 -6.88 -28.04
N SER A 346 8.64 -5.90 -27.86
CA SER A 346 10.04 -5.91 -28.27
C SER A 346 11.01 -6.60 -27.30
N ALA A 347 10.60 -6.85 -26.04
CA ALA A 347 11.47 -7.46 -25.04
C ALA A 347 11.50 -8.99 -25.17
N ASN A 348 12.70 -9.56 -25.06
CA ASN A 348 12.91 -11.00 -25.21
C ASN A 348 12.43 -11.75 -23.95
N ALA A 349 11.31 -12.48 -24.06
CA ALA A 349 10.73 -13.25 -22.96
C ALA A 349 11.72 -14.25 -22.32
N LEU A 350 12.63 -14.84 -23.10
CA LEU A 350 13.66 -15.75 -22.59
C LEU A 350 14.72 -15.01 -21.76
N GLU A 351 15.07 -13.78 -22.15
CA GLU A 351 16.00 -12.93 -21.39
C GLU A 351 15.37 -12.46 -20.08
N PHE A 352 14.07 -12.15 -20.11
CA PHE A 352 13.29 -11.82 -18.91
C PHE A 352 13.24 -13.02 -17.95
N GLU A 353 12.88 -14.21 -18.45
CA GLU A 353 12.87 -15.45 -17.66
C GLU A 353 14.23 -15.69 -16.98
N SER A 354 15.32 -15.61 -17.75
CA SER A 354 16.68 -15.81 -17.23
C SER A 354 17.04 -14.78 -16.15
N THR A 355 16.63 -13.52 -16.35
CA THR A 355 16.85 -12.45 -15.37
C THR A 355 16.07 -12.71 -14.08
N ILE A 356 14.79 -13.03 -14.18
CA ILE A 356 13.96 -13.33 -13.00
C ILE A 356 14.50 -14.56 -12.26
N ARG A 357 14.89 -15.62 -12.97
CA ARG A 357 15.51 -16.81 -12.38
C ARG A 357 16.77 -16.46 -11.59
N GLN A 358 17.69 -15.68 -12.16
CA GLN A 358 18.90 -15.23 -11.48
C GLN A 358 18.61 -14.39 -10.23
N LEU A 359 17.54 -13.58 -10.27
CA LEU A 359 17.13 -12.74 -9.15
C LEU A 359 16.46 -13.53 -8.02
N CYS A 360 15.69 -14.57 -8.35
CA CYS A 360 14.91 -15.35 -7.39
C CYS A 360 15.72 -16.47 -6.72
N GLN A 361 16.64 -17.10 -7.46
CA GLN A 361 17.42 -18.26 -6.99
C GLN A 361 18.15 -18.07 -5.65
N PRO A 362 18.74 -16.89 -5.34
CA PRO A 362 19.42 -16.68 -4.05
C PRO A 362 18.50 -16.72 -2.82
N PHE A 363 17.18 -16.58 -3.01
CA PHE A 363 16.21 -16.41 -1.92
C PHE A 363 15.35 -17.67 -1.66
N PHE A 364 15.49 -18.70 -2.49
CA PHE A 364 14.65 -19.91 -2.43
C PHE A 364 14.99 -20.79 -1.22
N GLN A 365 13.95 -21.24 -0.50
CA GLN A 365 14.04 -22.14 0.68
C GLN A 365 15.01 -21.68 1.79
N ARG A 366 15.18 -20.37 1.93
CA ARG A 366 16.01 -19.80 2.99
C ARG A 366 15.14 -19.24 4.12
N PRO A 367 15.62 -19.28 5.37
CA PRO A 367 14.93 -18.59 6.46
C PRO A 367 14.86 -17.08 6.27
N LEU A 368 13.88 -16.42 6.90
CA LEU A 368 13.75 -14.95 6.91
C LEU A 368 15.02 -14.22 7.37
N ALA A 369 15.84 -14.84 8.23
CA ALA A 369 17.12 -14.30 8.66
C ALA A 369 18.11 -14.08 7.49
N GLU A 370 18.03 -14.91 6.45
CA GLU A 370 18.97 -14.96 5.33
C GLU A 370 18.43 -14.29 4.06
N ILE A 371 17.12 -14.08 3.98
CA ILE A 371 16.45 -13.40 2.87
C ILE A 371 16.40 -11.90 3.14
N SER A 372 16.98 -11.06 2.29
CA SER A 372 16.69 -9.62 2.28
C SER A 372 15.60 -9.31 1.26
N PHE A 373 14.34 -9.22 1.72
CA PHE A 373 13.20 -8.91 0.83
C PHE A 373 13.34 -7.49 0.25
N GLY A 374 13.89 -6.55 1.02
CA GLY A 374 14.27 -5.23 0.51
C GLY A 374 15.25 -5.30 -0.66
N SER A 375 16.31 -6.12 -0.58
CA SER A 375 17.26 -6.30 -1.68
C SER A 375 16.63 -6.99 -2.89
N PHE A 376 15.76 -7.97 -2.64
CA PHE A 376 14.99 -8.66 -3.67
C PHE A 376 14.08 -7.69 -4.45
N LEU A 377 13.32 -6.85 -3.74
CA LEU A 377 12.48 -5.82 -4.36
C LEU A 377 13.28 -4.81 -5.17
N ILE A 378 14.43 -4.35 -4.65
CA ILE A 378 15.34 -3.45 -5.40
C ILE A 378 15.83 -4.12 -6.70
N ALA A 379 16.17 -5.40 -6.63
CA ALA A 379 16.65 -6.15 -7.78
C ALA A 379 15.54 -6.36 -8.82
N LEU A 380 14.33 -6.67 -8.36
CA LEU A 380 13.13 -6.80 -9.19
C LEU A 380 12.75 -5.48 -9.88
N PHE A 381 12.81 -4.34 -9.18
CA PHE A 381 12.61 -3.02 -9.79
C PHE A 381 13.73 -2.64 -10.75
N SER A 382 14.97 -3.04 -10.47
CA SER A 382 16.09 -2.81 -11.39
C SER A 382 15.92 -3.62 -12.68
N ALA A 383 15.37 -4.83 -12.61
CA ALA A 383 14.93 -5.59 -13.77
C ALA A 383 13.75 -4.90 -14.48
N ALA A 384 12.70 -4.50 -13.75
CA ALA A 384 11.56 -3.78 -14.33
C ALA A 384 12.00 -2.53 -15.12
N ARG A 385 12.95 -1.74 -14.57
CA ARG A 385 13.56 -0.60 -15.25
C ARG A 385 14.37 -0.98 -16.49
N ARG A 386 15.04 -2.12 -16.50
CA ARG A 386 15.82 -2.61 -17.66
C ARG A 386 14.92 -3.02 -18.81
N PHE A 387 13.73 -3.53 -18.52
CA PHE A 387 12.76 -4.01 -19.52
C PHE A 387 11.65 -3.00 -19.87
N ASP A 388 11.79 -1.74 -19.44
CA ASP A 388 10.81 -0.65 -19.63
C ASP A 388 9.40 -1.01 -19.14
N MET A 389 9.33 -1.75 -18.04
CA MET A 389 8.07 -2.19 -17.45
C MET A 389 7.49 -1.08 -16.56
N GLU A 390 6.20 -0.81 -16.70
CA GLU A 390 5.47 -0.02 -15.71
C GLU A 390 5.31 -0.82 -14.41
N VAL A 391 5.68 -0.20 -13.28
CA VAL A 391 5.55 -0.81 -11.96
C VAL A 391 4.07 -0.79 -11.53
N GLN A 392 3.51 -1.95 -11.23
CA GLN A 392 2.12 -2.06 -10.79
C GLN A 392 1.90 -1.31 -9.46
N PRO A 393 0.89 -0.43 -9.36
CA PRO A 393 0.54 0.26 -8.11
C PRO A 393 0.21 -0.69 -6.96
N GLN A 394 -0.29 -1.89 -7.28
CA GLN A 394 -0.65 -2.92 -6.30
C GLN A 394 0.57 -3.58 -5.64
N LEU A 395 1.65 -3.79 -6.40
CA LEU A 395 2.93 -4.24 -5.87
C LEU A 395 3.57 -3.17 -4.98
N VAL A 396 3.37 -1.89 -5.31
CA VAL A 396 3.79 -0.74 -4.48
C VAL A 396 2.97 -0.66 -3.19
N LEU A 397 1.66 -0.93 -3.24
CA LEU A 397 0.79 -0.97 -2.06
C LEU A 397 1.22 -2.08 -1.09
N LEU A 398 1.56 -3.28 -1.60
CA LEU A 398 1.99 -4.41 -0.78
C LEU A 398 3.42 -4.26 -0.23
N GLN A 399 4.23 -3.36 -0.81
CA GLN A 399 5.64 -3.21 -0.42
C GLN A 399 5.82 -2.84 1.05
N LYS A 400 5.05 -1.87 1.58
CA LYS A 400 5.16 -1.45 2.99
C LYS A 400 4.79 -2.60 3.91
N THR A 401 3.67 -3.27 3.60
CA THR A 401 3.18 -4.40 4.37
C THR A 401 4.20 -5.54 4.34
N LEU A 402 4.75 -5.90 3.18
CA LEU A 402 5.75 -6.95 3.06
C LEU A 402 7.07 -6.62 3.76
N LEU A 403 7.57 -5.38 3.66
CA LEU A 403 8.78 -4.95 4.39
C LEU A 403 8.57 -4.94 5.91
N ASN A 404 7.39 -4.51 6.36
CA ASN A 404 7.02 -4.56 7.77
C ASN A 404 6.89 -6.00 8.26
N ILE A 405 6.25 -6.88 7.47
CA ILE A 405 6.11 -8.31 7.76
C ILE A 405 7.49 -8.99 7.76
N GLU A 406 8.40 -8.67 6.83
CA GLU A 406 9.78 -9.19 6.82
C GLU A 406 10.54 -8.73 8.08
N GLY A 407 10.55 -7.43 8.34
CA GLY A 407 11.28 -6.85 9.46
C GLY A 407 10.78 -7.39 10.80
N LEU A 408 9.46 -7.51 10.94
CA LEU A 408 8.80 -8.06 12.10
C LEU A 408 9.00 -9.58 12.22
N GLY A 409 8.82 -10.31 11.12
CA GLY A 409 8.99 -11.76 11.04
C GLY A 409 10.41 -12.18 11.41
N ARG A 410 11.43 -11.46 10.93
CA ARG A 410 12.83 -11.69 11.31
C ARG A 410 13.07 -11.47 12.80
N GLN A 411 12.38 -10.52 13.43
CA GLN A 411 12.51 -10.24 14.86
C GLN A 411 11.74 -11.25 15.73
N LEU A 412 10.58 -11.72 15.25
CA LEU A 412 9.72 -12.69 15.93
C LEU A 412 10.30 -14.11 15.83
N TYR A 413 10.53 -14.59 14.61
CA TYR A 413 11.03 -15.94 14.33
C TYR A 413 11.95 -15.92 13.09
N PRO A 414 13.27 -15.74 13.28
CA PRO A 414 14.23 -15.64 12.17
C PRO A 414 14.28 -16.88 11.27
N ASP A 415 13.98 -18.04 11.85
CA ASP A 415 14.00 -19.35 11.19
C ASP A 415 12.73 -19.63 10.36
N LEU A 416 11.77 -18.69 10.31
CA LEU A 416 10.55 -18.85 9.53
C LEU A 416 10.89 -19.01 8.05
N ASP A 417 10.40 -20.09 7.47
CA ASP A 417 10.43 -20.31 6.03
C ASP A 417 9.05 -20.01 5.45
N LEU A 418 8.97 -18.96 4.64
CA LEU A 418 7.75 -18.56 3.95
C LEU A 418 7.29 -19.63 2.95
N TRP A 419 8.20 -20.42 2.39
CA TRP A 419 7.87 -21.48 1.43
C TRP A 419 7.04 -22.56 2.09
N THR A 420 7.52 -23.08 3.22
CA THR A 420 6.83 -24.16 3.95
C THR A 420 5.53 -23.69 4.59
N THR A 421 5.40 -22.40 4.90
CA THR A 421 4.21 -21.83 5.54
C THR A 421 3.15 -21.38 4.52
N ALA A 422 3.54 -20.68 3.46
CA ALA A 422 2.61 -20.07 2.50
C ALA A 422 2.24 -20.97 1.32
N LYS A 423 3.14 -21.86 0.86
CA LYS A 423 2.85 -22.75 -0.28
C LYS A 423 1.63 -23.65 -0.02
N PRO A 424 1.48 -24.32 1.15
CA PRO A 424 0.31 -25.15 1.41
C PRO A 424 -1.00 -24.36 1.36
N PHE A 425 -0.97 -23.10 1.82
CA PHE A 425 -2.10 -22.19 1.74
C PHE A 425 -2.47 -21.91 0.28
N MET A 426 -1.49 -21.52 -0.55
CA MET A 426 -1.72 -21.22 -1.97
C MET A 426 -2.19 -22.43 -2.78
N ASP A 427 -1.64 -23.62 -2.50
CA ASP A 427 -2.07 -24.88 -3.12
C ASP A 427 -3.54 -25.18 -2.78
N LYS A 428 -3.93 -24.98 -1.51
CA LYS A 428 -5.32 -25.14 -1.07
C LYS A 428 -6.24 -24.13 -1.75
N TRP A 429 -5.90 -22.85 -1.70
CA TRP A 429 -6.70 -21.78 -2.29
C TRP A 429 -6.90 -21.98 -3.80
N THR A 430 -5.84 -22.36 -4.52
CA THR A 430 -5.89 -22.60 -5.97
C THR A 430 -6.79 -23.78 -6.30
N ARG A 431 -6.75 -24.87 -5.53
CA ARG A 431 -7.69 -26.00 -5.72
C ARG A 431 -9.15 -25.60 -5.47
N GLU A 432 -9.40 -24.74 -4.49
CA GLU A 432 -10.75 -24.29 -4.14
C GLU A 432 -11.33 -23.32 -5.17
N HIS A 433 -10.50 -22.52 -5.85
CA HIS A 433 -10.94 -21.47 -6.79
C HIS A 433 -10.77 -21.84 -8.27
N TYR A 434 -9.79 -22.67 -8.61
CA TYR A 434 -9.45 -23.09 -9.98
C TYR A 434 -9.41 -24.60 -10.17
N GLY A 435 -9.66 -25.38 -9.13
CA GLY A 435 -9.76 -26.83 -9.25
C GLY A 435 -10.99 -27.27 -10.06
N PRO A 436 -11.05 -28.56 -10.46
CA PRO A 436 -12.16 -29.10 -11.24
C PRO A 436 -13.53 -28.86 -10.60
N GLY A 437 -13.61 -28.88 -9.26
CA GLY A 437 -14.84 -28.58 -8.52
C GLY A 437 -15.30 -27.13 -8.63
N ALA A 438 -14.36 -26.18 -8.66
CA ALA A 438 -14.66 -24.76 -8.82
C ALA A 438 -15.14 -24.45 -10.25
N ILE A 439 -14.50 -25.07 -11.24
CA ILE A 439 -14.93 -24.98 -12.65
C ILE A 439 -16.34 -25.54 -12.82
N LEU A 440 -16.61 -26.72 -12.24
CA LEU A 440 -17.95 -27.32 -12.27
C LEU A 440 -18.99 -26.40 -11.61
N LYS A 441 -18.67 -25.84 -10.45
CA LYS A 441 -19.53 -24.89 -9.74
C LYS A 441 -19.77 -23.63 -10.58
N ALA A 442 -18.74 -23.06 -11.19
CA ALA A 442 -18.87 -21.89 -12.07
C ALA A 442 -19.76 -22.18 -13.29
N VAL A 443 -19.63 -23.37 -13.90
CA VAL A 443 -20.49 -23.82 -15.01
C VAL A 443 -21.94 -24.00 -14.55
N VAL A 444 -22.17 -24.51 -13.34
CA VAL A 444 -23.52 -24.66 -12.77
C VAL A 444 -24.13 -23.30 -12.43
N ASP A 445 -23.38 -22.43 -11.77
CA ASP A 445 -23.83 -21.09 -11.34
C ASP A 445 -24.09 -20.17 -12.55
N GLN A 446 -23.30 -20.28 -13.61
CA GLN A 446 -23.51 -19.58 -14.89
C GLN A 446 -24.39 -20.36 -15.88
N GLY A 447 -24.80 -21.58 -15.51
CA GLY A 447 -25.63 -22.49 -16.33
C GLY A 447 -26.91 -21.85 -16.86
N PRO A 448 -27.66 -21.03 -16.08
CA PRO A 448 -28.83 -20.34 -16.58
C PRO A 448 -28.52 -19.35 -17.73
N GLY A 449 -27.39 -18.64 -17.65
CA GLY A 449 -26.94 -17.73 -18.72
C GLY A 449 -26.36 -18.46 -19.94
N LEU A 450 -25.73 -19.62 -19.74
CA LEU A 450 -25.26 -20.50 -20.82
C LEU A 450 -26.41 -21.17 -21.57
N MET A 451 -27.54 -21.49 -20.90
CA MET A 451 -28.74 -22.00 -21.56
C MET A 451 -29.41 -20.96 -22.47
N GLU A 452 -29.30 -19.67 -22.18
CA GLU A 452 -29.78 -18.60 -23.08
C GLU A 452 -28.89 -18.42 -24.31
N LEU A 453 -27.59 -18.75 -24.20
CA LEU A 453 -26.61 -18.65 -25.29
C LEU A 453 -26.55 -19.92 -26.15
N LEU A 454 -26.91 -21.09 -25.61
CA LEU A 454 -26.93 -22.39 -26.29
C LEU A 454 -27.65 -22.38 -27.67
N PRO A 455 -28.83 -21.74 -27.82
CA PRO A 455 -29.51 -21.61 -29.11
C PRO A 455 -28.74 -20.74 -30.12
N ARG A 456 -27.87 -19.83 -29.66
CA ARG A 456 -27.08 -18.89 -30.49
C ARG A 456 -25.68 -19.40 -30.83
N VAL A 457 -25.21 -20.48 -30.21
CA VAL A 457 -23.90 -21.10 -30.49
C VAL A 457 -23.75 -21.51 -31.96
N PRO A 458 -24.74 -22.15 -32.63
CA PRO A 458 -24.62 -22.49 -34.05
C PRO A 458 -24.48 -21.24 -34.93
N GLU A 459 -25.22 -20.18 -34.60
CA GLU A 459 -25.20 -18.92 -35.35
C GLU A 459 -23.87 -18.16 -35.16
N LEU A 460 -23.32 -18.14 -33.94
CA LEU A 460 -22.01 -17.55 -33.66
C LEU A 460 -20.85 -18.33 -34.31
N LEU A 461 -20.90 -19.66 -34.35
CA LEU A 461 -19.92 -20.48 -35.06
C LEU A 461 -20.00 -20.31 -36.58
N LEU A 462 -21.22 -20.23 -37.14
CA LEU A 462 -21.43 -19.99 -38.57
C LEU A 462 -21.05 -18.55 -38.98
N THR A 463 -21.29 -17.57 -38.13
CA THR A 463 -20.92 -16.17 -38.39
C THR A 463 -19.41 -15.97 -38.25
N GLY A 464 -18.80 -16.53 -37.19
CA GLY A 464 -17.35 -16.49 -36.98
C GLY A 464 -16.58 -17.21 -38.10
N SER A 465 -17.05 -18.37 -38.56
CA SER A 465 -16.44 -19.10 -39.69
C SER A 465 -16.58 -18.39 -41.04
N ARG A 466 -17.60 -17.54 -41.22
CA ARG A 466 -17.78 -16.72 -42.43
C ARG A 466 -16.98 -15.41 -42.38
N GLN A 467 -16.78 -14.82 -41.21
CA GLN A 467 -16.04 -13.57 -41.05
C GLN A 467 -14.52 -13.74 -40.99
N LEU A 468 -14.02 -14.88 -40.50
CA LEU A 468 -12.59 -15.19 -40.45
C LEU A 468 -11.87 -15.12 -41.82
N PRO A 469 -12.43 -15.67 -42.92
CA PRO A 469 -11.86 -15.52 -44.26
C PRO A 469 -11.88 -14.07 -44.78
N GLU A 470 -12.92 -13.29 -44.47
CA GLU A 470 -13.03 -11.88 -44.87
C GLU A 470 -12.01 -10.98 -44.16
N LEU A 471 -11.82 -11.18 -42.86
CA LEU A 471 -10.80 -10.48 -42.07
C LEU A 471 -9.39 -10.84 -42.56
N GLY A 472 -9.15 -12.10 -42.90
CA GLY A 472 -7.91 -12.54 -43.54
C GLY A 472 -7.68 -11.85 -44.88
N ARG A 473 -8.72 -11.69 -45.70
CA ARG A 473 -8.63 -11.01 -47.01
C ARG A 473 -8.36 -9.51 -46.85
N LEU A 474 -9.06 -8.83 -45.94
CA LEU A 474 -8.86 -7.41 -45.65
C LEU A 474 -7.45 -7.11 -45.09
N ALA A 475 -6.90 -8.00 -44.26
CA ALA A 475 -5.53 -7.88 -43.76
C ALA A 475 -4.48 -8.00 -44.88
N VAL A 476 -4.71 -8.91 -45.85
CA VAL A 476 -3.83 -9.06 -47.02
C VAL A 476 -3.92 -7.85 -47.96
N GLU A 477 -5.13 -7.34 -48.23
CA GLU A 477 -5.35 -6.15 -49.05
C GLU A 477 -4.70 -4.90 -48.41
N GLN A 478 -4.82 -4.73 -47.08
CA GLN A 478 -4.13 -3.65 -46.37
C GLN A 478 -2.61 -3.76 -46.47
N LYS A 479 -2.05 -4.97 -46.29
CA LYS A 479 -0.61 -5.19 -46.38
C LYS A 479 -0.07 -4.81 -47.76
N GLN A 480 -0.75 -5.22 -48.83
CA GLN A 480 -0.37 -4.85 -50.20
C GLN A 480 -0.51 -3.35 -50.46
N ALA A 481 -1.56 -2.70 -49.96
CA ALA A 481 -1.71 -1.25 -50.07
C ALA A 481 -0.56 -0.50 -49.38
N MET A 482 -0.12 -0.99 -48.21
CA MET A 482 0.98 -0.39 -47.45
C MET A 482 2.34 -0.61 -48.13
N GLU A 483 2.58 -1.79 -48.72
CA GLU A 483 3.79 -2.09 -49.52
C GLU A 483 3.85 -1.22 -50.80
N ASN A 484 2.72 -1.00 -51.45
CA ASN A 484 2.61 -0.13 -52.63
C ASN A 484 2.83 1.35 -52.27
N LEU A 485 2.31 1.83 -51.14
CA LEU A 485 2.58 3.18 -50.65
C LEU A 485 4.05 3.37 -50.30
N THR A 486 4.65 2.37 -49.65
CA THR A 486 6.06 2.42 -49.24
C THR A 486 6.99 2.43 -50.45
N SER A 487 6.70 1.62 -51.46
CA SER A 487 7.46 1.60 -52.71
C SER A 487 7.28 2.89 -53.54
N ALA A 488 6.08 3.47 -53.55
CA ALA A 488 5.85 4.78 -54.18
C ALA A 488 6.64 5.91 -53.50
N LEU A 489 6.65 5.96 -52.16
CA LEU A 489 7.42 6.94 -51.39
C LEU A 489 8.94 6.78 -51.57
N LEU A 490 9.43 5.55 -51.69
CA LEU A 490 10.85 5.28 -51.98
C LEU A 490 11.25 5.66 -53.41
N SER A 491 10.30 5.64 -54.35
CA SER A 491 10.52 6.05 -55.74
C SER A 491 10.58 7.58 -55.91
N GLU A 492 9.78 8.33 -55.13
CA GLU A 492 9.85 9.79 -55.08
C GLU A 492 11.14 10.31 -54.44
N ARG A 493 11.71 9.58 -53.48
CA ARG A 493 12.96 9.98 -52.79
C ARG A 493 14.24 9.78 -53.63
N ARG A 494 14.14 9.15 -54.81
CA ARG A 494 15.24 8.88 -55.76
C ARG A 494 15.22 9.79 -56.98
N ARG A 495 14.24 10.68 -57.11
CA ARG A 495 14.26 11.83 -58.02
C ARG A 495 14.67 13.07 -57.25
#